data_AF-X1V4G9-F1
#
_entry.id   AF-X1V4G9-F1
#
_cell.length_a   1.000
_cell.length_b   1.000
_cell.length_c   1.000
_cell.angle_alpha   90.00
_cell.angle_beta   90.00
_cell.angle_gamma   90.00
#
_symmetry.space_group_name_H-M   'P 1'
#
loop_
_entity.id
_entity.type
_entity.pdbx_description
1 polymer ?
#
loop_
_entity_poly.entity_id
_entity_poly.type
_entity_poly.pdbx_seq_one_letter_code
_entity_poly.pdbx_strand_id
1 'polypeptide(L)' 'MAFIRSIEHIARKWATVTPGRTEDYRAGVENPRRDWGTATAAAEGAYEA' A
#
# COMPACT_ATOMS: atom_id res chain seq x y z
N MET A 1 -15.66 7.85 -19.69
CA MET A 1 -15.86 8.73 -18.53
C MET A 1 -16.01 7.84 -17.30
N ALA A 2 -15.11 7.92 -16.31
CA ALA A 2 -15.26 7.14 -15.09
C ALA A 2 -16.27 7.82 -14.16
N PHE A 3 -17.25 7.08 -13.64
CA PHE A 3 -18.19 7.58 -12.65
C PHE A 3 -17.53 7.60 -11.27
N ILE A 4 -16.90 8.72 -10.92
CA ILE A 4 -16.19 8.89 -9.64
C ILE A 4 -17.16 9.48 -8.61
N ARG A 5 -17.16 8.92 -7.40
CA ARG A 5 -17.93 9.43 -6.25
C ARG A 5 -17.41 10.81 -5.82
N SER A 6 -18.21 11.56 -5.06
CA SER A 6 -17.76 12.83 -4.46
C SER A 6 -16.59 12.62 -3.50
N ILE A 7 -15.75 13.64 -3.35
CA ILE A 7 -14.60 13.61 -2.43
C ILE A 7 -15.02 13.33 -0.99
N GLU A 8 -16.15 13.89 -0.56
CA GLU A 8 -16.72 13.68 0.77
C GLU A 8 -17.13 12.22 1.01
N HIS A 9 -17.70 11.56 -0.01
CA HIS A 9 -18.04 10.14 0.07
C HIS A 9 -16.78 9.27 0.19
N ILE A 10 -15.74 9.60 -0.60
CA ILE A 10 -14.46 8.89 -0.57
C ILE A 10 -13.79 9.06 0.80
N ALA A 11 -13.73 10.29 1.33
CA ALA A 11 -13.14 10.59 2.63
C ALA A 11 -13.83 9.84 3.77
N ARG A 12 -15.17 9.82 3.80
CA ARG A 12 -15.94 9.05 4.80
C ARG A 12 -15.63 7.55 4.72
N LYS A 13 -15.59 6.99 3.52
CA LYS A 13 -15.27 5.57 3.32
C LYS A 13 -13.85 5.26 3.82
N TRP A 14 -12.90 6.16 3.57
CA TRP A 14 -11.53 6.00 4.04
C TRP A 14 -11.46 5.99 5.56
N ALA A 15 -12.12 6.94 6.23
CA ALA A 15 -12.16 7.02 7.69
C ALA A 15 -12.77 5.78 8.37
N THR A 16 -13.72 5.10 7.72
CA THR A 16 -14.36 3.90 8.30
C THR A 16 -13.59 2.61 7.99
N VAL A 17 -13.00 2.48 6.80
CA VAL A 17 -12.34 1.24 6.37
C VAL A 17 -10.90 1.14 6.90
N THR A 18 -10.18 2.26 6.99
CA THR A 18 -8.76 2.26 7.38
C THR A 18 -8.51 1.73 8.80
N PRO A 19 -9.29 2.08 9.84
CA PRO A 19 -9.12 1.49 11.17
C PRO A 19 -9.30 -0.03 11.18
N GLY A 20 -10.30 -0.55 10.46
CA GLY A 20 -10.55 -1.99 10.35
C GLY A 20 -9.47 -2.78 9.61
N ARG A 21 -8.56 -2.09 8.90
CA ARG A 21 -7.44 -2.67 8.15
C ARG A 21 -6.08 -2.33 8.75
N THR A 22 -6.04 -1.68 9.92
CA THR A 22 -4.79 -1.25 10.54
C THR A 22 -3.92 -2.46 10.93
N GLU A 23 -4.54 -3.52 11.45
CA GLU A 23 -3.85 -4.78 11.77
C GLU A 23 -3.30 -5.46 10.52
N ASP A 24 -4.11 -5.59 9.46
CA ASP A 24 -3.70 -6.16 8.17
C ASP A 24 -2.54 -5.38 7.55
N TYR A 25 -2.59 -4.04 7.63
CA TYR A 25 -1.53 -3.17 7.16
C TYR A 25 -0.24 -3.41 7.95
N ARG A 26 -0.31 -3.44 9.29
CA ARG A 26 0.86 -3.73 10.12
C ARG A 26 1.46 -5.09 9.80
N ALA A 27 0.63 -6.13 9.71
CA ALA A 27 1.07 -7.48 9.40
C ALA A 27 1.79 -7.55 8.04
N GLY A 28 1.31 -6.80 7.03
CA GLY A 28 1.95 -6.72 5.73
C GLY A 28 3.28 -5.96 5.71
N VAL A 29 3.47 -5.00 6.63
CA VAL A 29 4.74 -4.27 6.81
C VAL A 29 5.75 -5.10 7.59
N GLU A 30 5.32 -5.78 8.66
CA GLU A 30 6.17 -6.63 9.50
C GLU A 30 6.57 -7.93 8.80
N ASN A 31 5.64 -8.52 8.03
CA ASN A 31 5.83 -9.77 7.32
C ASN A 31 5.55 -9.59 5.82
N PRO A 32 6.37 -8.78 5.12
CA PRO A 32 6.14 -8.53 3.71
C PRO A 32 6.35 -9.82 2.91
N ARG A 33 5.48 -10.05 1.91
CA ARG A 33 5.57 -11.24 1.05
C ARG A 33 6.92 -11.37 0.34
N ARG A 34 7.62 -10.25 0.14
CA ARG A 34 8.96 -10.20 -0.43
C ARG A 34 9.77 -9.24 0.44
N ASP A 35 10.89 -9.73 0.97
CA ASP A 35 11.76 -8.92 1.83
C ASP A 35 12.28 -7.69 1.08
N TRP A 36 12.09 -6.53 1.68
CA TRP A 36 12.44 -5.27 1.05
C TRP A 36 13.96 -5.06 1.02
N GLY A 37 14.69 -5.48 2.06
CA GLY A 37 16.15 -5.33 2.10
C GLY A 37 16.84 -6.10 0.96
N THR A 38 16.44 -7.36 0.78
CA THR A 38 16.92 -8.22 -0.31
C THR A 38 16.52 -7.66 -1.67
N ALA A 39 15.28 -7.19 -1.83
CA ALA A 39 14.80 -6.61 -3.08
C ALA A 39 15.54 -5.30 -3.43
N THR A 40 15.84 -4.45 -2.44
CA THR A 40 16.60 -3.21 -2.61
C THR A 40 18.05 -3.50 -3.01
N ALA A 41 18.71 -4.43 -2.33
CA ALA A 41 20.09 -4.82 -2.68
C ALA A 41 20.17 -5.40 -4.10
N ALA A 42 19.22 -6.25 -4.50
CA ALA A 42 19.17 -6.81 -5.85
C ALA A 42 18.88 -5.76 -6.95
N ALA A 43 18.35 -4.59 -6.59
CA ALA A 43 17.96 -3.54 -7.53
C ALA A 43 19.06 -2.51 -7.82
N GLU A 44 20.21 -2.59 -7.15
CA GLU A 44 21.29 -1.57 -7.21
C GLU A 44 21.77 -1.29 -8.65
N GLY A 45 21.80 -2.29 -9.53
CA GLY A 45 22.19 -2.16 -10.94
C GLY A 45 21.04 -2.14 -11.95
N ALA A 46 19.78 -2.13 -11.51
CA ALA A 46 18.63 -2.29 -12.41
C ALA A 46 18.39 -1.10 -13.35
N TYR A 47 19.01 0.06 -13.08
CA TYR A 47 18.88 1.26 -13.91
C TYR A 47 19.78 1.24 -15.15
N GLU A 48 20.75 0.32 -15.23
CA GLU A 48 21.73 0.24 -16.33
C GLU A 48 21.27 -0.65 -17.50
N ALA A 49 20.11 -1.28 -17.39
CA ALA A 49 19.55 -2.21 -18.38
C ALA A 49 18.82 -1.51 -19.53
#